data_AF-A0A662H9L4-F1
#
_entry.id   AF-A0A662H9L4-F1
#
_cell.length_a   1.000
_cell.length_b   1.000
_cell.length_c   1.000
_cell.angle_alpha   90.00
_cell.angle_beta   90.00
_cell.angle_gamma   90.00
#
_symmetry.space_group_name_H-M   'P 1'
#
loop_
_entity.id
_entity.type
_entity.pdbx_description
1 polymer ?
#
loop_
_entity_poly.entity_id
_entity_poly.type
_entity_poly.pdbx_seq_one_letter_code
_entity_poly.pdbx_strand_id
1 'polypeptide(L)'
;MARARSHNNGYFRVLVKELLVMVRSGNLYERVVKLGVRVIGCKQPCKGVTRSLEGGVIPRGLVLELFNVCPGQFKLEQLREFKKAKVTILGINPGHILPFEAVAYQKILESLLCRHGTSLEELESCEEKRNEVLRDVYREVLKAWYSCCGSWRLNKVRVAYVRRVKHLLLELRDVLNLREGDPILWSNLAYCESSGRGIPPEETVWTCMSNYFIKILQLSGDVIICLGRSSFKYVEGLKKGEAKTSSLDKGKLERMRELLADKSVIGIYHPSSRGAFTKYFEDGKESIVKRRLKDVYRRKIGDAVKAKSAEFIDKNDPH
;
A
#
# COMPACT_ATOMS: atom_id res chain seq x y z
N MET A 1 34.54 -39.92 33.80
CA MET A 1 34.60 -39.30 32.45
C MET A 1 33.55 -40.01 31.61
N ALA A 2 32.53 -39.41 30.99
CA ALA A 2 32.48 -38.15 30.27
C ALA A 2 31.07 -37.51 30.36
N ARG A 3 31.03 -36.18 30.44
CA ARG A 3 29.83 -35.35 30.21
C ARG A 3 29.68 -35.15 28.70
N ALA A 4 28.61 -35.68 28.10
CA ALA A 4 28.19 -35.33 26.75
C ALA A 4 26.98 -34.39 26.79
N ARG A 5 27.02 -33.40 25.89
CA ARG A 5 26.37 -32.08 25.96
C ARG A 5 24.88 -32.11 25.59
N SER A 6 24.06 -31.44 26.40
CA SER A 6 22.62 -31.19 26.18
C SER A 6 22.37 -29.82 25.51
N HIS A 7 23.03 -29.52 24.38
CA HIS A 7 22.96 -28.17 23.76
C HIS A 7 22.07 -28.03 22.50
N ASN A 8 21.29 -29.05 22.12
CA ASN A 8 20.48 -28.98 20.88
C ASN A 8 18.97 -28.74 21.04
N ASN A 9 18.43 -28.65 22.27
CA ASN A 9 16.98 -28.53 22.46
C ASN A 9 16.43 -27.08 22.40
N GLY A 10 17.29 -26.07 22.52
CA GLY A 10 16.89 -24.65 22.48
C GLY A 10 16.66 -24.14 21.05
N TYR A 11 17.58 -24.45 20.13
CA TYR A 11 17.52 -24.02 18.73
C TYR A 11 16.31 -24.61 17.99
N PHE A 12 16.00 -25.89 18.23
CA PHE A 12 14.89 -26.57 17.60
C PHE A 12 13.53 -26.00 18.02
N ARG A 13 13.38 -25.60 19.30
CA ARG A 13 12.15 -24.96 19.79
C ARG A 13 11.93 -23.56 19.21
N VAL A 14 12.98 -22.78 18.99
CA VAL A 14 12.87 -21.44 18.36
C VAL A 14 12.49 -21.57 16.89
N LEU A 15 13.16 -22.46 16.14
CA LEU A 15 12.85 -22.76 14.73
C LEU A 15 11.42 -23.28 14.53
N VAL A 16 10.94 -24.17 15.40
CA VAL A 16 9.56 -24.68 15.34
C VAL A 16 8.54 -23.59 15.67
N LYS A 17 8.84 -22.67 16.61
CA LYS A 17 7.97 -21.53 16.93
C LYS A 17 7.91 -20.52 15.78
N GLU A 18 9.03 -20.24 15.13
CA GLU A 18 9.09 -19.38 13.94
C GLU A 18 8.42 -20.02 12.73
N LEU A 19 8.60 -21.34 12.51
CA LEU A 19 7.86 -22.09 11.48
C LEU A 19 6.36 -22.10 11.75
N LEU A 20 5.91 -22.32 13.00
CA LEU A 20 4.49 -22.31 13.36
C LEU A 20 3.88 -20.91 13.24
N VAL A 21 4.64 -19.84 13.53
CA VAL A 21 4.20 -18.45 13.30
C VAL A 21 4.17 -18.14 11.80
N MET A 22 5.11 -18.65 11.00
CA MET A 22 5.09 -18.52 9.54
C MET A 22 3.94 -19.30 8.90
N VAL A 23 3.66 -20.51 9.35
CA VAL A 23 2.53 -21.34 8.87
C VAL A 23 1.19 -20.73 9.29
N ARG A 24 1.11 -20.07 10.45
CA ARG A 24 -0.12 -19.41 10.93
C ARG A 24 -0.36 -18.00 10.36
N SER A 25 0.66 -17.34 9.80
CA SER A 25 0.51 -15.95 9.35
C SER A 25 0.08 -15.79 7.89
N GLY A 26 0.02 -16.87 7.11
CA GLY A 26 -0.35 -16.83 5.70
C GLY A 26 0.69 -16.13 4.82
N ASN A 27 0.62 -16.38 3.50
CA ASN A 27 1.47 -15.68 2.54
C ASN A 27 1.12 -14.18 2.43
N LEU A 28 1.95 -13.39 1.73
CA LEU A 28 1.74 -11.95 1.55
C LEU A 28 0.33 -11.61 1.07
N TYR A 29 -0.21 -12.35 0.10
CA TYR A 29 -1.56 -12.12 -0.43
C TYR A 29 -2.64 -12.27 0.65
N GLU A 30 -2.65 -13.39 1.38
CA GLU A 30 -3.65 -13.61 2.43
C GLU A 30 -3.55 -12.57 3.56
N ARG A 31 -2.34 -12.11 3.88
CA ARG A 31 -2.14 -11.04 4.86
C ARG A 31 -2.66 -9.69 4.36
N VAL A 32 -2.50 -9.39 3.07
CA VAL A 32 -3.07 -8.20 2.44
C VAL A 32 -4.60 -8.29 2.41
N VAL A 33 -5.17 -9.43 2.03
CA VAL A 33 -6.62 -9.68 2.07
C VAL A 33 -7.17 -9.48 3.48
N LYS A 34 -6.53 -10.07 4.50
CA LYS A 34 -6.93 -9.89 5.89
C LYS A 34 -6.88 -8.42 6.32
N LEU A 35 -5.88 -7.65 5.86
CA LEU A 35 -5.81 -6.22 6.14
C LEU A 35 -6.90 -5.44 5.38
N GLY A 36 -7.18 -5.79 4.13
CA GLY A 36 -8.24 -5.22 3.31
C GLY A 36 -9.62 -5.38 3.94
N VAL A 37 -9.94 -6.57 4.46
CA VAL A 37 -11.17 -6.84 5.21
C VAL A 37 -11.31 -5.90 6.41
N ARG A 38 -10.24 -5.75 7.19
CA ARG A 38 -10.23 -4.83 8.35
C ARG A 38 -10.43 -3.37 7.93
N VAL A 39 -9.77 -2.96 6.85
CA VAL A 39 -9.89 -1.61 6.29
C VAL A 39 -11.33 -1.34 5.82
N ILE A 40 -11.94 -2.23 5.04
CA ILE A 40 -13.33 -2.08 4.59
C ILE A 40 -14.29 -2.12 5.78
N GLY A 41 -14.05 -2.99 6.76
CA GLY A 41 -14.83 -3.15 7.98
C GLY A 41 -14.64 -2.05 9.04
N CYS A 42 -13.81 -1.04 8.81
CA CYS A 42 -13.49 0.01 9.79
C CYS A 42 -14.70 0.84 10.25
N LYS A 43 -15.32 0.54 11.40
CA LYS A 43 -16.47 1.29 11.93
C LYS A 43 -16.10 2.63 12.61
N GLN A 44 -14.83 3.03 12.63
CA GLN A 44 -14.39 4.20 13.38
C GLN A 44 -14.92 5.50 12.74
N PRO A 45 -15.64 6.36 13.49
CA PRO A 45 -16.02 7.68 13.01
C PRO A 45 -14.77 8.57 12.96
N CYS A 46 -14.55 9.23 11.82
CA CYS A 46 -13.41 10.12 11.60
C CYS A 46 -13.87 11.42 10.95
N LYS A 47 -13.29 12.54 11.37
CA LYS A 47 -13.66 13.88 10.90
C LYS A 47 -13.21 14.10 9.45
N GLY A 48 -14.06 14.74 8.64
CA GLY A 48 -13.70 15.18 7.29
C GLY A 48 -13.45 14.05 6.29
N VAL A 49 -13.92 12.83 6.60
CA VAL A 49 -13.96 11.71 5.68
C VAL A 49 -15.34 11.09 5.65
N THR A 50 -15.69 10.50 4.50
CA THR A 50 -16.97 9.86 4.26
C THR A 50 -16.76 8.36 4.01
N ARG A 51 -17.66 7.55 4.56
CA ARG A 51 -17.76 6.11 4.32
C ARG A 51 -19.23 5.72 4.30
N SER A 52 -19.63 4.94 3.30
CA SER A 52 -20.96 4.33 3.24
C SER A 52 -20.84 3.02 2.48
N LEU A 53 -21.03 1.88 3.16
CA LEU A 53 -21.04 0.58 2.47
C LEU A 53 -22.22 0.50 1.50
N GLU A 54 -23.40 0.96 1.95
CA GLU A 54 -24.62 1.04 1.16
C GLU A 54 -24.45 1.93 -0.07
N GLY A 55 -23.87 3.12 0.09
CA GLY A 55 -23.60 4.06 -1.01
C GLY A 55 -22.36 3.71 -1.85
N GLY A 56 -21.74 2.55 -1.65
CA GLY A 56 -20.54 2.13 -2.38
C GLY A 56 -19.28 2.94 -2.08
N VAL A 57 -19.29 3.81 -1.07
CA VAL A 57 -18.14 4.59 -0.61
C VAL A 57 -17.31 3.75 0.37
N ILE A 58 -16.57 2.79 -0.18
CA ILE A 58 -15.75 1.87 0.60
C ILE A 58 -14.30 2.37 0.76
N PRO A 59 -13.65 2.08 1.90
CA PRO A 59 -12.22 2.33 2.08
C PRO A 59 -11.39 1.58 1.01
N ARG A 60 -10.47 2.28 0.33
CA ARG A 60 -9.80 1.74 -0.87
C ARG A 60 -8.34 2.14 -1.02
N GLY A 61 -7.66 1.50 -1.98
CA GLY A 61 -6.27 1.77 -2.33
C GLY A 61 -5.24 0.89 -1.63
N LEU A 62 -5.68 -0.18 -0.93
CA LEU A 62 -4.81 -1.30 -0.57
C LEU A 62 -4.84 -2.33 -1.69
N VAL A 63 -3.77 -2.44 -2.46
CA VAL A 63 -3.69 -3.35 -3.61
C VAL A 63 -2.31 -4.00 -3.67
N LEU A 64 -2.28 -5.30 -3.92
CA LEU A 64 -1.04 -6.04 -4.19
C LEU A 64 -0.99 -6.37 -5.68
N GLU A 65 0.08 -6.07 -6.39
CA GLU A 65 0.26 -6.47 -7.80
C GLU A 65 1.66 -7.01 -8.06
N LEU A 66 1.85 -7.73 -9.15
CA LEU A 66 3.18 -8.15 -9.60
C LEU A 66 3.77 -7.13 -10.57
N PHE A 67 5.03 -6.80 -10.38
CA PHE A 67 5.77 -5.90 -11.25
C PHE A 67 5.92 -6.48 -12.65
N ASN A 68 5.57 -5.68 -13.65
CA ASN A 68 5.70 -5.99 -15.08
C ASN A 68 4.97 -7.26 -15.58
N VAL A 69 4.05 -7.86 -14.82
CA VAL A 69 3.28 -9.04 -15.26
C VAL A 69 1.91 -8.63 -15.79
N CYS A 70 1.55 -9.03 -17.01
CA CYS A 70 0.22 -8.74 -17.56
C CYS A 70 -0.88 -9.53 -16.83
N PRO A 71 -2.10 -8.97 -16.63
CA PRO A 71 -3.17 -9.63 -15.89
C PRO A 71 -3.53 -11.05 -16.35
N GLY A 72 -3.46 -11.33 -17.66
CA GLY A 72 -3.71 -12.67 -18.20
C GLY A 72 -2.64 -13.72 -17.87
N GLN A 73 -1.49 -13.29 -17.36
CA GLN A 73 -0.38 -14.15 -16.92
C GLN A 73 -0.25 -14.20 -15.40
N PHE A 74 -1.02 -13.38 -14.68
CA PHE A 74 -1.00 -13.33 -13.23
C PHE A 74 -1.67 -14.59 -12.67
N LYS A 75 -0.91 -15.33 -11.87
CA LYS A 75 -1.40 -16.47 -11.10
C LYS A 75 -1.29 -16.16 -9.63
N LEU A 76 -2.37 -16.34 -8.88
CA LEU A 76 -2.43 -16.03 -7.45
C LEU A 76 -1.36 -16.80 -6.66
N GLU A 77 -1.01 -17.99 -7.14
CA GLU A 77 0.00 -18.88 -6.59
C GLU A 77 1.38 -18.21 -6.52
N GLN A 78 1.69 -17.30 -7.46
CA GLN A 78 2.97 -16.57 -7.49
C GLN A 78 3.15 -15.68 -6.25
N LEU A 79 2.05 -15.18 -5.67
CA LEU A 79 2.11 -14.37 -4.45
C LEU A 79 2.34 -15.19 -3.18
N ARG A 80 2.23 -16.52 -3.25
CA ARG A 80 2.37 -17.40 -2.07
C ARG A 80 3.79 -17.47 -1.56
N GLU A 81 4.77 -17.24 -2.42
CA GLU A 81 6.20 -17.35 -2.13
C GLU A 81 6.74 -16.10 -1.40
N PHE A 82 6.02 -14.98 -1.48
CA PHE A 82 6.47 -13.72 -0.92
C PHE A 82 6.01 -13.55 0.53
N LYS A 83 6.93 -13.07 1.38
CA LYS A 83 6.63 -12.64 2.76
C LYS A 83 6.34 -11.14 2.87
N LYS A 84 6.90 -10.35 1.94
CA LYS A 84 6.85 -8.87 1.90
C LYS A 84 6.81 -8.40 0.44
N ALA A 85 6.22 -7.24 0.21
CA ALA A 85 6.32 -6.52 -1.05
C ALA A 85 7.74 -5.98 -1.26
N LYS A 86 8.25 -6.01 -2.49
CA LYS A 86 9.57 -5.46 -2.83
C LYS A 86 9.59 -3.93 -2.70
N VAL A 87 8.54 -3.28 -3.19
CA VAL A 87 8.32 -1.83 -3.09
C VAL A 87 6.91 -1.59 -2.56
N THR A 88 6.76 -0.62 -1.66
CA THR A 88 5.45 -0.11 -1.23
C THR A 88 5.23 1.31 -1.72
N ILE A 89 4.10 1.57 -2.33
CA ILE A 89 3.65 2.88 -2.79
C ILE A 89 2.62 3.42 -1.80
N LEU A 90 2.85 4.61 -1.26
CA LEU A 90 1.98 5.26 -0.28
C LEU A 90 1.41 6.59 -0.80
N GLY A 91 0.10 6.59 -1.04
CA GLY A 91 -0.67 7.83 -1.13
C GLY A 91 -1.07 8.36 0.25
N ILE A 92 -1.62 9.57 0.29
CA ILE A 92 -2.20 10.13 1.53
C ILE A 92 -3.59 9.54 1.78
N ASN A 93 -4.46 9.55 0.76
CA ASN A 93 -5.80 8.98 0.77
C ASN A 93 -6.29 8.74 -0.67
N PRO A 94 -7.38 7.96 -0.88
CA PRO A 94 -7.84 7.61 -2.23
C PRO A 94 -8.58 8.73 -2.98
N GLY A 95 -8.73 9.92 -2.38
CA GLY A 95 -9.47 11.03 -2.96
C GLY A 95 -10.97 10.77 -3.07
N HIS A 96 -11.63 11.52 -3.95
CA HIS A 96 -13.06 11.36 -4.20
C HIS A 96 -13.37 10.09 -4.97
N ILE A 97 -14.44 9.39 -4.58
CA ILE A 97 -14.94 8.26 -5.35
C ILE A 97 -15.63 8.78 -6.61
N LEU A 98 -15.36 8.16 -7.75
CA LEU A 98 -16.09 8.50 -8.97
C LEU A 98 -17.48 7.86 -8.92
N PRO A 99 -18.54 8.49 -9.46
CA PRO A 99 -19.90 7.93 -9.39
C PRO A 99 -20.01 6.50 -9.90
N PHE A 100 -19.30 6.15 -10.98
CA PHE A 100 -19.30 4.78 -11.50
C PHE A 100 -18.57 3.78 -10.59
N GLU A 101 -17.56 4.22 -9.83
CA GLU A 101 -16.86 3.36 -8.86
C GLU A 101 -17.78 3.02 -7.70
N ALA A 102 -18.52 4.02 -7.19
CA ALA A 102 -19.51 3.82 -6.14
C ALA A 102 -20.57 2.80 -6.55
N VAL A 103 -21.16 2.96 -7.74
CA VAL A 103 -22.13 2.00 -8.29
C VAL A 103 -21.52 0.60 -8.47
N ALA A 104 -20.28 0.51 -8.96
CA ALA A 104 -19.61 -0.78 -9.12
C ALA A 104 -19.39 -1.49 -7.77
N TYR A 105 -18.94 -0.76 -6.74
CA TYR A 105 -18.75 -1.33 -5.41
C TYR A 105 -20.05 -1.71 -4.74
N GLN A 106 -21.10 -0.91 -4.90
CA GLN A 106 -22.44 -1.24 -4.43
C GLN A 106 -22.92 -2.57 -5.05
N LYS A 107 -22.82 -2.71 -6.38
CA LYS A 107 -23.20 -3.96 -7.08
C LYS A 107 -22.39 -5.17 -6.63
N ILE A 108 -21.09 -5.00 -6.38
CA ILE A 108 -20.24 -6.06 -5.81
C ILE A 108 -20.77 -6.48 -4.43
N LEU A 109 -21.07 -5.52 -3.56
CA LEU A 109 -21.58 -5.78 -2.22
C LEU A 109 -22.95 -6.47 -2.26
N GLU A 110 -23.91 -5.94 -3.03
CA GLU A 110 -25.26 -6.52 -3.20
C GLU A 110 -25.21 -7.96 -3.71
N SER A 111 -24.39 -8.23 -4.73
CA SER A 111 -24.23 -9.57 -5.29
C SER A 111 -23.68 -10.55 -4.25
N LEU A 112 -22.72 -10.12 -3.43
CA LEU A 112 -22.12 -10.97 -2.41
C LEU A 112 -23.03 -11.16 -1.20
N LEU A 113 -23.77 -10.13 -0.78
CA LEU A 113 -24.81 -10.26 0.24
C LEU A 113 -25.86 -11.31 -0.16
N CYS A 114 -26.34 -11.24 -1.42
CA CYS A 114 -27.27 -12.22 -1.97
C CYS A 114 -26.68 -13.64 -1.98
N ARG A 115 -25.44 -13.80 -2.46
CA ARG A 115 -24.75 -15.10 -2.50
C ARG A 115 -24.55 -15.74 -1.12
N HIS A 116 -24.32 -14.92 -0.11
CA HIS A 116 -24.13 -15.35 1.27
C HIS A 116 -25.44 -15.46 2.06
N GLY A 117 -26.60 -15.22 1.43
CA GLY A 117 -27.90 -15.26 2.08
C GLY A 117 -27.94 -14.33 3.30
N THR A 118 -27.53 -13.07 3.10
CA THR A 118 -27.39 -12.12 4.22
C THR A 118 -27.74 -10.69 3.84
N SER A 119 -28.01 -9.86 4.85
CA SER A 119 -28.28 -8.44 4.70
C SER A 119 -27.17 -7.58 5.30
N LEU A 120 -27.20 -6.28 5.00
CA LEU A 120 -26.21 -5.34 5.52
C LEU A 120 -26.35 -5.20 7.05
N GLU A 121 -27.57 -5.24 7.57
CA GLU A 121 -27.90 -5.23 9.01
C GLU A 121 -27.34 -6.48 9.71
N GLU A 122 -27.44 -7.66 9.09
CA GLU A 122 -26.86 -8.89 9.65
C GLU A 122 -25.33 -8.84 9.71
N LEU A 123 -24.68 -8.17 8.74
CA LEU A 123 -23.23 -7.95 8.82
C LEU A 123 -22.85 -7.04 10.00
N GLU A 124 -23.77 -6.22 10.49
CA GLU A 124 -23.50 -5.37 11.64
C GLU A 124 -23.51 -6.13 12.97
N SER A 125 -24.30 -7.22 13.04
CA SER A 125 -24.53 -8.02 14.24
C SER A 125 -23.68 -9.29 14.34
N CYS A 126 -23.17 -9.84 13.23
CA CYS A 126 -22.34 -11.05 13.23
C CYS A 126 -20.93 -10.81 12.65
N GLU A 127 -19.90 -10.74 13.51
CA GLU A 127 -18.53 -10.44 13.09
C GLU A 127 -17.92 -11.52 12.17
N GLU A 128 -18.20 -12.80 12.40
CA GLU A 128 -17.69 -13.89 11.57
C GLU A 128 -18.25 -13.82 10.14
N LYS A 129 -19.59 -13.76 10.01
CA LYS A 129 -20.29 -13.62 8.73
C LYS A 129 -19.84 -12.36 8.00
N ARG A 130 -19.68 -11.25 8.72
CA ARG A 130 -19.11 -10.00 8.20
C ARG A 130 -17.73 -10.18 7.61
N ASN A 131 -16.81 -10.82 8.34
CA ASN A 131 -15.44 -11.00 7.88
C ASN A 131 -15.36 -11.90 6.64
N GLU A 132 -16.25 -12.89 6.52
CA GLU A 132 -16.38 -13.73 5.34
C GLU A 132 -16.86 -12.92 4.12
N VAL A 133 -17.99 -12.22 4.23
CA VAL A 133 -18.53 -11.42 3.12
C VAL A 133 -17.57 -10.32 2.69
N LEU A 134 -16.99 -9.58 3.64
CA LEU A 134 -16.03 -8.52 3.33
C LEU A 134 -14.73 -9.05 2.71
N ARG A 135 -14.37 -10.31 2.97
CA ARG A 135 -13.23 -10.96 2.30
C ARG A 135 -13.51 -11.15 0.81
N ASP A 136 -14.70 -11.61 0.47
CA ASP A 136 -15.09 -11.78 -0.93
C ASP A 136 -15.27 -10.42 -1.61
N VAL A 137 -15.84 -9.42 -0.92
CA VAL A 137 -15.95 -8.05 -1.44
C VAL A 137 -14.57 -7.51 -1.79
N TYR A 138 -13.61 -7.62 -0.87
CA TYR A 138 -12.25 -7.15 -1.11
C TYR A 138 -11.59 -7.88 -2.30
N ARG A 139 -11.81 -9.19 -2.44
CA ARG A 139 -11.28 -9.98 -3.56
C ARG A 139 -11.87 -9.54 -4.90
N GLU A 140 -13.17 -9.26 -4.97
CA GLU A 140 -13.81 -8.74 -6.20
C GLU A 140 -13.32 -7.32 -6.54
N VAL A 141 -13.13 -6.47 -5.54
CA VAL A 141 -12.53 -5.14 -5.73
C VAL A 141 -11.10 -5.25 -6.30
N LEU A 142 -10.29 -6.20 -5.81
CA LEU A 142 -8.97 -6.47 -6.37
C LEU A 142 -9.04 -6.96 -7.83
N LYS A 143 -9.97 -7.85 -8.17
CA LYS A 143 -10.19 -8.30 -9.56
C LYS A 143 -10.57 -7.14 -10.47
N ALA A 144 -11.45 -6.26 -10.02
CA ALA A 144 -11.82 -5.04 -10.74
C ALA A 144 -10.60 -4.13 -10.96
N TRP A 145 -9.76 -3.95 -9.92
CA TRP A 145 -8.50 -3.23 -10.06
C TRP A 145 -7.59 -3.85 -11.12
N TYR A 146 -7.36 -5.17 -11.09
CA TYR A 146 -6.46 -5.80 -12.06
C TYR A 146 -6.97 -5.64 -13.50
N SER A 147 -8.29 -5.68 -13.68
CA SER A 147 -8.93 -5.49 -15.00
C SER A 147 -8.75 -4.06 -15.53
N CYS A 148 -8.87 -3.05 -14.66
CA CYS A 148 -8.81 -1.63 -15.06
C CYS A 148 -7.40 -1.04 -15.08
N CYS A 149 -6.56 -1.46 -14.12
CA CYS A 149 -5.28 -0.84 -13.78
C CYS A 149 -4.10 -1.82 -13.78
N GLY A 150 -4.35 -3.14 -13.82
CA GLY A 150 -3.31 -4.16 -13.68
C GLY A 150 -2.34 -4.28 -14.85
N SER A 151 -2.71 -3.83 -16.05
CA SER A 151 -1.83 -3.88 -17.22
C SER A 151 -0.52 -3.12 -17.00
N TRP A 152 0.60 -3.72 -17.38
CA TRP A 152 1.91 -3.06 -17.48
C TRP A 152 2.21 -2.54 -18.89
N ARG A 153 1.36 -2.87 -19.87
CA ARG A 153 1.30 -2.14 -21.14
C ARG A 153 0.66 -0.78 -20.86
N LEU A 154 1.50 0.24 -20.63
CA LEU A 154 1.09 1.54 -20.10
C LEU A 154 0.03 2.24 -20.96
N ASN A 155 0.05 2.05 -22.29
CA ASN A 155 -0.98 2.59 -23.18
C ASN A 155 -2.40 2.03 -22.92
N LYS A 156 -2.51 0.84 -22.30
CA LYS A 156 -3.79 0.24 -21.90
C LYS A 156 -4.26 0.67 -20.51
N VAL A 157 -3.41 1.33 -19.71
CA VAL A 157 -3.78 1.80 -18.37
C VAL A 157 -4.57 3.11 -18.49
N ARG A 158 -5.88 3.04 -18.20
CA ARG A 158 -6.81 4.17 -18.36
C ARG A 158 -6.60 5.26 -17.31
N VAL A 159 -6.26 4.88 -16.09
CA VAL A 159 -6.06 5.82 -14.98
C VAL A 159 -4.67 6.47 -15.10
N ALA A 160 -4.65 7.75 -15.48
CA ALA A 160 -3.41 8.48 -15.77
C ALA A 160 -2.43 8.51 -14.58
N TYR A 161 -2.94 8.61 -13.36
CA TYR A 161 -2.16 8.54 -12.12
C TYR A 161 -1.42 7.19 -11.99
N VAL A 162 -2.13 6.07 -12.11
CA VAL A 162 -1.54 4.72 -12.02
C VAL A 162 -0.52 4.53 -13.14
N ARG A 163 -0.85 4.93 -14.36
CA ARG A 163 0.04 4.86 -15.53
C ARG A 163 1.37 5.59 -15.29
N ARG A 164 1.33 6.76 -14.66
CA ARG A 164 2.51 7.58 -14.36
C ARG A 164 3.40 6.93 -13.30
N VAL A 165 2.81 6.35 -12.26
CA VAL A 165 3.59 5.63 -11.23
C VAL A 165 4.22 4.37 -11.82
N LYS A 166 3.46 3.58 -12.59
CA LYS A 166 4.01 2.40 -13.28
C LYS A 166 5.15 2.76 -14.22
N HIS A 167 5.00 3.86 -14.97
CA HIS A 167 6.09 4.39 -15.80
C HIS A 167 7.34 4.73 -14.99
N LEU A 168 7.18 5.42 -13.86
CA LEU A 168 8.30 5.71 -12.95
C LEU A 168 8.97 4.43 -12.45
N LEU A 169 8.19 3.42 -12.05
CA LEU A 169 8.73 2.13 -11.57
C LEU A 169 9.52 1.40 -12.66
N LEU A 170 9.06 1.43 -13.92
CA LEU A 170 9.81 0.88 -15.05
C LEU A 170 11.15 1.61 -15.25
N GLU A 171 11.16 2.93 -15.18
CA GLU A 171 12.37 3.75 -15.32
C GLU A 171 13.35 3.62 -14.13
N LEU A 172 12.86 3.12 -13.00
CA LEU A 172 13.61 2.86 -11.77
C LEU A 172 13.94 1.38 -11.55
N ARG A 173 13.60 0.48 -12.48
CA ARG A 173 13.73 -0.97 -12.28
C ARG A 173 15.11 -1.38 -11.76
N ASP A 174 16.17 -0.82 -12.33
CA ASP A 174 17.55 -1.19 -12.01
C ASP A 174 17.97 -0.57 -10.67
N VAL A 175 17.51 0.65 -10.39
CA VAL A 175 17.76 1.36 -9.11
C VAL A 175 17.09 0.66 -7.94
N LEU A 176 15.89 0.14 -8.14
CA LEU A 176 15.10 -0.55 -7.11
C LEU A 176 15.35 -2.05 -7.08
N ASN A 177 16.21 -2.56 -7.97
CA ASN A 177 16.46 -3.99 -8.18
C ASN A 177 15.13 -4.77 -8.32
N LEU A 178 14.23 -4.25 -9.17
CA LEU A 178 12.94 -4.83 -9.49
C LEU A 178 13.07 -5.82 -10.63
N ARG A 179 12.57 -7.04 -10.41
CA ARG A 179 12.44 -8.10 -11.40
C ARG A 179 10.98 -8.31 -11.75
N GLU A 180 10.72 -8.79 -12.96
CA GLU A 180 9.37 -9.22 -13.33
C GLU A 180 8.85 -10.25 -12.32
N GLY A 181 7.60 -10.04 -11.86
CA GLY A 181 7.02 -10.86 -10.80
C GLY A 181 7.30 -10.37 -9.38
N ASP A 182 8.09 -9.31 -9.18
CA ASP A 182 8.28 -8.76 -7.83
C ASP A 182 6.98 -8.12 -7.30
N PRO A 183 6.58 -8.37 -6.04
CA PRO A 183 5.35 -7.83 -5.48
C PRO A 183 5.46 -6.32 -5.18
N ILE A 184 4.48 -5.56 -5.66
CA ILE A 184 4.30 -4.14 -5.38
C ILE A 184 3.05 -3.96 -4.53
N LEU A 185 3.20 -3.33 -3.36
CA LEU A 185 2.08 -3.00 -2.48
C LEU A 185 1.69 -1.54 -2.66
N TRP A 186 0.49 -1.28 -3.12
CA TRP A 186 -0.14 0.03 -3.11
C TRP A 186 -0.95 0.18 -1.84
N SER A 187 -0.84 1.32 -1.19
CA SER A 187 -1.54 1.63 0.06
C SER A 187 -1.72 3.14 0.21
N ASN A 188 -2.53 3.54 1.18
CA ASN A 188 -2.67 4.92 1.63
C ASN A 188 -2.39 5.02 3.13
N LEU A 189 -2.12 6.24 3.61
CA LEU A 189 -2.09 6.52 5.05
C LEU A 189 -3.49 6.60 5.66
N ALA A 190 -4.46 7.09 4.88
CA ALA A 190 -5.89 7.06 5.20
C ALA A 190 -6.68 6.38 4.07
N TYR A 191 -7.67 5.56 4.41
CA TYR A 191 -8.39 4.75 3.41
C TYR A 191 -9.77 5.29 3.01
N CYS A 192 -10.36 6.20 3.80
CA CYS A 192 -11.66 6.78 3.50
C CYS A 192 -11.56 7.93 2.49
N GLU A 193 -12.66 8.20 1.80
CA GLU A 193 -12.81 9.37 0.93
C GLU A 193 -12.79 10.64 1.77
N SER A 194 -12.12 11.69 1.29
CA SER A 194 -12.21 13.03 1.91
C SER A 194 -13.58 13.65 1.63
N SER A 195 -14.22 14.24 2.64
CA SER A 195 -15.52 14.94 2.45
C SER A 195 -15.41 16.21 1.60
N GLY A 196 -14.20 16.65 1.26
CA GLY A 196 -13.94 17.80 0.38
C GLY A 196 -12.65 17.64 -0.42
N ARG A 197 -12.34 18.65 -1.25
CA ARG A 197 -11.11 18.68 -2.05
C ARG A 197 -9.90 18.85 -1.14
N GLY A 198 -9.23 17.76 -0.78
CA GLY A 198 -7.98 17.86 -0.03
C GLY A 198 -7.62 16.63 0.77
N ILE A 199 -6.58 16.81 1.58
CA ILE A 199 -6.06 15.84 2.53
C ILE A 199 -7.03 15.76 3.71
N PRO A 200 -7.35 14.56 4.23
CA PRO A 200 -8.10 14.42 5.46
C PRO A 200 -7.46 15.21 6.62
N PRO A 201 -8.23 15.64 7.63
CA PRO A 201 -7.67 16.25 8.83
C PRO A 201 -6.55 15.39 9.42
N GLU A 202 -5.51 16.03 9.97
CA GLU A 202 -4.32 15.34 10.49
C GLU A 202 -4.67 14.25 11.52
N GLU A 203 -5.58 14.55 12.44
CA GLU A 203 -6.11 13.59 13.42
C GLU A 203 -6.69 12.32 12.76
N THR A 204 -7.37 12.47 11.61
CA THR A 204 -7.93 11.34 10.86
C THR A 204 -6.83 10.51 10.20
N VAL A 205 -5.80 11.16 9.66
CA VAL A 205 -4.64 10.45 9.09
C VAL A 205 -3.94 9.65 10.18
N TRP A 206 -3.64 10.27 11.33
CA TRP A 206 -2.99 9.60 12.46
C TRP A 206 -3.83 8.45 13.03
N THR A 207 -5.14 8.65 13.16
CA THR A 207 -6.08 7.61 13.56
C THR A 207 -6.01 6.40 12.63
N CYS A 208 -6.05 6.64 11.31
CA CYS A 208 -5.98 5.56 10.33
C CYS A 208 -4.61 4.85 10.36
N MET A 209 -3.53 5.61 10.51
CA MET A 209 -2.18 5.06 10.66
C MET A 209 -2.05 4.20 11.93
N SER A 210 -2.62 4.64 13.05
CA SER A 210 -2.68 3.89 14.33
C SER A 210 -3.29 2.49 14.17
N ASN A 211 -4.27 2.35 13.28
CA ASN A 211 -5.01 1.12 13.08
C ASN A 211 -4.34 0.17 12.08
N TYR A 212 -3.68 0.71 11.05
CA TYR A 212 -3.28 -0.08 9.88
C TYR A 212 -1.79 0.00 9.53
N PHE A 213 -1.10 1.08 9.87
CA PHE A 213 0.22 1.36 9.30
C PHE A 213 1.30 0.38 9.77
N ILE A 214 1.26 -0.08 11.02
CA ILE A 214 2.14 -1.16 11.51
C ILE A 214 2.02 -2.41 10.63
N LYS A 215 0.79 -2.78 10.22
CA LYS A 215 0.57 -3.93 9.34
C LYS A 215 1.10 -3.67 7.94
N ILE A 216 0.93 -2.46 7.40
CA ILE A 216 1.53 -2.07 6.13
C ILE A 216 3.05 -2.20 6.19
N LEU A 217 3.72 -1.65 7.20
CA LEU A 217 5.17 -1.75 7.34
C LEU A 217 5.67 -3.19 7.49
N GLN A 218 4.89 -4.06 8.14
CA GLN A 218 5.17 -5.51 8.23
C GLN A 218 4.99 -6.25 6.90
N LEU A 219 4.21 -5.69 5.97
CA LEU A 219 4.03 -6.20 4.60
C LEU A 219 5.03 -5.57 3.63
N SER A 220 5.58 -4.40 3.95
CA SER A 220 6.55 -3.69 3.13
C SER A 220 7.97 -4.25 3.26
N GLY A 221 8.66 -4.36 2.13
CA GLY A 221 10.12 -4.53 2.03
C GLY A 221 10.84 -3.22 2.31
N ASP A 222 12.04 -3.08 1.77
CA ASP A 222 12.99 -2.06 2.22
C ASP A 222 12.74 -0.69 1.59
N VAL A 223 11.97 -0.60 0.50
CA VAL A 223 11.67 0.67 -0.17
C VAL A 223 10.20 1.04 -0.05
N ILE A 224 9.97 2.27 0.42
CA ILE A 224 8.67 2.94 0.46
C ILE A 224 8.74 4.20 -0.41
N ILE A 225 7.83 4.34 -1.36
CA ILE A 225 7.70 5.53 -2.19
C ILE A 225 6.42 6.28 -1.78
N CYS A 226 6.57 7.48 -1.24
CA CYS A 226 5.49 8.36 -0.85
C CYS A 226 5.10 9.30 -1.99
N LEU A 227 3.84 9.23 -2.40
CA LEU A 227 3.28 10.05 -3.47
C LEU A 227 2.74 11.38 -2.93
N GLY A 228 3.53 12.44 -3.11
CA GLY A 228 3.23 13.78 -2.64
C GLY A 228 3.94 14.13 -1.32
N ARG A 229 4.15 15.44 -1.10
CA ARG A 229 4.85 15.95 0.08
C ARG A 229 4.11 15.60 1.38
N SER A 230 2.78 15.55 1.33
CA SER A 230 1.96 15.29 2.50
C SER A 230 2.16 13.88 3.04
N SER A 231 2.04 12.82 2.22
CA SER A 231 2.31 11.45 2.69
C SER A 231 3.76 11.27 3.13
N PHE A 232 4.71 11.89 2.42
CA PHE A 232 6.11 11.86 2.81
C PHE A 232 6.36 12.44 4.20
N LYS A 233 5.83 13.62 4.51
CA LYS A 233 6.02 14.29 5.82
C LYS A 233 5.63 13.41 7.01
N TYR A 234 4.50 12.69 6.94
CA TYR A 234 4.08 11.78 8.01
C TYR A 234 5.10 10.64 8.22
N VAL A 235 5.53 10.01 7.14
CA VAL A 235 6.43 8.84 7.20
C VAL A 235 7.86 9.27 7.58
N GLU A 236 8.33 10.39 7.05
CA GLU A 236 9.61 11.00 7.41
C GLU A 236 9.65 11.36 8.89
N GLY A 237 8.63 12.09 9.39
CA GLY A 237 8.54 12.48 10.79
C GLY A 237 8.52 11.27 11.73
N LEU A 238 7.84 10.19 11.36
CA LEU A 238 7.90 8.92 12.11
C LEU A 238 9.31 8.34 12.13
N LYS A 239 9.98 8.24 10.98
CA LYS A 239 11.32 7.66 10.88
C LYS A 239 12.35 8.47 11.68
N LYS A 240 12.24 9.81 11.65
CA LYS A 240 13.13 10.73 12.39
C LYS A 240 12.79 10.85 13.88
N GLY A 241 11.65 10.31 14.33
CA GLY A 241 11.19 10.46 15.71
C GLY A 241 10.64 11.85 16.02
N GLU A 242 10.26 12.61 14.99
CA GLU A 242 9.74 13.98 15.05
C GLU A 242 8.20 14.02 15.02
N ALA A 243 7.54 12.88 14.82
CA ALA A 243 6.09 12.78 14.81
C ALA A 243 5.50 13.20 16.17
N LYS A 244 4.80 14.33 16.21
CA LYS A 244 4.10 14.85 17.37
C LYS A 244 2.60 14.73 17.15
N THR A 245 1.95 13.84 17.87
CA THR A 245 0.51 13.68 17.81
C THR A 245 -0.03 13.21 19.14
N SER A 246 -1.01 13.92 19.68
CA SER A 246 -1.70 13.58 20.93
C SER A 246 -2.60 12.36 20.79
N SER A 247 -2.88 11.92 19.56
CA SER A 247 -3.87 10.89 19.24
C SER A 247 -3.33 9.45 19.21
N LEU A 248 -2.02 9.25 19.38
CA LEU A 248 -1.39 7.93 19.30
C LEU A 248 -0.69 7.52 20.60
N ASP A 249 -0.89 6.25 20.93
CA ASP A 249 -0.09 5.51 21.91
C ASP A 249 1.41 5.60 21.55
N LYS A 250 2.24 6.00 22.52
CA LYS A 250 3.69 6.11 22.38
C LYS A 250 4.33 4.80 21.89
N GLY A 251 3.87 3.65 22.38
CA GLY A 251 4.37 2.34 21.98
C GLY A 251 4.03 2.00 20.52
N LYS A 252 2.90 2.47 19.99
CA LYS A 252 2.59 2.33 18.56
C LYS A 252 3.52 3.18 17.70
N LEU A 253 3.79 4.42 18.11
CA LEU A 253 4.71 5.32 17.40
C LEU A 253 6.13 4.75 17.37
N GLU A 254 6.61 4.28 18.52
CA GLU A 254 7.91 3.62 18.65
C GLU A 254 7.99 2.40 17.74
N ARG A 255 6.96 1.55 17.75
CA ARG A 255 6.89 0.37 16.88
C ARG A 255 6.90 0.73 15.39
N MET A 256 6.20 1.80 14.98
CA MET A 256 6.24 2.28 13.59
C MET A 256 7.64 2.77 13.21
N ARG A 257 8.30 3.52 14.10
CA ARG A 257 9.66 4.01 13.91
C ARG A 257 10.67 2.86 13.76
N GLU A 258 10.61 1.87 14.64
CA GLU A 258 11.44 0.66 14.56
C GLU A 258 11.29 -0.04 13.20
N LEU A 259 10.04 -0.23 12.75
CA LEU A 259 9.77 -0.88 11.47
C LEU A 259 10.23 -0.03 10.27
N LEU A 260 10.38 1.28 10.42
CA LEU A 260 10.90 2.21 9.40
C LEU A 260 12.42 2.37 9.43
N ALA A 261 13.09 1.98 10.52
CA ALA A 261 14.52 2.27 10.74
C ALA A 261 15.37 1.81 9.55
N ASP A 262 15.15 0.59 9.08
CA ASP A 262 15.88 -0.04 7.96
C ASP A 262 15.31 0.22 6.57
N LYS A 263 14.25 1.03 6.45
CA LYS A 263 13.56 1.27 5.17
C LYS A 263 13.97 2.60 4.55
N SER A 264 14.23 2.61 3.25
CA SER A 264 14.35 3.84 2.46
C SER A 264 12.95 4.42 2.22
N VAL A 265 12.78 5.71 2.51
CA VAL A 265 11.50 6.43 2.33
C VAL A 265 11.72 7.53 1.30
N ILE A 266 11.12 7.38 0.13
CA ILE A 266 11.38 8.24 -1.02
C ILE A 266 10.12 9.05 -1.31
N GLY A 267 10.17 10.34 -1.04
CA GLY A 267 9.11 11.27 -1.40
C GLY A 267 9.25 11.71 -2.86
N ILE A 268 8.16 11.66 -3.62
CA ILE A 268 8.10 12.23 -4.96
C ILE A 268 6.88 13.14 -5.09
N TYR A 269 6.85 14.02 -6.09
CA TYR A 269 5.64 14.78 -6.40
C TYR A 269 4.47 13.84 -6.71
N HIS A 270 3.26 14.24 -6.32
CA HIS A 270 2.09 13.43 -6.60
C HIS A 270 1.90 13.28 -8.13
N PRO A 271 1.70 12.06 -8.66
CA PRO A 271 1.62 11.83 -10.10
C PRO A 271 0.49 12.59 -10.81
N SER A 272 -0.56 13.00 -10.09
CA SER A 272 -1.62 13.88 -10.63
C SER A 272 -1.18 15.33 -10.84
N SER A 273 -0.13 15.81 -10.15
CA SER A 273 0.43 17.15 -10.34
C SER A 273 1.21 17.19 -11.65
N ARG A 274 0.51 17.48 -12.76
CA ARG A 274 1.11 17.45 -14.11
C ARG A 274 2.38 18.29 -14.17
N GLY A 275 2.39 19.52 -13.66
CA GLY A 275 3.56 20.40 -13.75
C GLY A 275 4.75 19.94 -12.92
N ALA A 276 4.55 19.46 -11.69
CA ALA A 276 5.67 19.09 -10.81
C ALA A 276 6.21 17.69 -11.13
N PHE A 277 5.32 16.71 -11.35
CA PHE A 277 5.72 15.33 -11.61
C PHE A 277 6.37 15.15 -12.99
N THR A 278 5.92 15.88 -14.02
CA THR A 278 6.54 15.72 -15.36
C THR A 278 7.97 16.21 -15.40
N LYS A 279 8.39 17.09 -14.47
CA LYS A 279 9.78 17.59 -14.40
C LYS A 279 10.80 16.48 -14.17
N TYR A 280 10.38 15.35 -13.57
CA TYR A 280 11.24 14.16 -13.40
C TYR A 280 11.73 13.60 -14.73
N PHE A 281 10.95 13.76 -15.79
CA PHE A 281 11.22 13.16 -17.08
C PHE A 281 11.80 14.19 -18.05
N GLU A 282 12.52 13.72 -19.05
CA GLU A 282 12.98 14.52 -20.18
C GLU A 282 11.81 15.23 -20.88
N ASP A 283 12.07 16.43 -21.41
CA ASP A 283 11.01 17.26 -21.99
C ASP A 283 10.43 16.57 -23.22
N GLY A 284 9.12 16.30 -23.15
CA GLY A 284 8.47 15.34 -24.04
C GLY A 284 7.27 15.95 -24.73
N LYS A 285 7.47 16.43 -25.96
CA LYS A 285 6.40 16.40 -26.99
C LYS A 285 5.93 14.95 -27.24
N GLU A 286 6.73 13.97 -26.80
CA GLU A 286 6.44 12.54 -26.93
C GLU A 286 5.45 11.98 -25.89
N SER A 287 4.85 10.86 -26.27
CA SER A 287 3.98 10.04 -25.41
C SER A 287 4.70 9.62 -24.13
N ILE A 288 3.95 9.47 -23.03
CA ILE A 288 4.50 9.12 -21.70
C ILE A 288 5.43 7.90 -21.73
N VAL A 289 5.13 6.91 -22.57
CA VAL A 289 5.84 5.63 -22.68
C VAL A 289 7.27 5.74 -23.22
N LYS A 290 7.60 6.86 -23.87
CA LYS A 290 8.93 7.10 -24.45
C LYS A 290 9.79 8.00 -23.58
N ARG A 291 9.21 8.66 -22.58
CA ARG A 291 9.93 9.65 -21.77
C ARG A 291 10.89 8.95 -20.83
N ARG A 292 12.12 9.42 -20.74
CA ARG A 292 13.11 8.85 -19.83
C ARG A 292 13.13 9.62 -18.52
N LEU A 293 13.33 8.91 -17.41
CA LEU A 293 13.61 9.56 -16.13
C LEU A 293 15.00 10.21 -16.21
N LYS A 294 15.09 11.52 -15.92
CA LYS A 294 16.37 12.22 -15.97
C LYS A 294 17.35 11.60 -14.98
N ASP A 295 18.61 11.45 -15.38
CA ASP A 295 19.64 10.78 -14.59
C ASP A 295 19.90 11.41 -13.22
N VAL A 296 19.71 12.73 -13.08
CA VAL A 296 19.80 13.40 -11.78
C VAL A 296 18.82 12.80 -10.76
N TYR A 297 17.57 12.52 -11.15
CA TYR A 297 16.58 11.95 -10.25
C TYR A 297 16.80 10.46 -10.05
N ARG A 298 17.25 9.74 -11.08
CA ARG A 298 17.65 8.34 -10.98
C ARG A 298 18.77 8.15 -9.94
N ARG A 299 19.79 9.02 -9.97
CA ARG A 299 20.91 9.03 -9.00
C ARG A 299 20.43 9.35 -7.58
N LYS A 300 19.73 10.48 -7.37
CA LYS A 300 19.21 10.85 -6.04
C LYS A 300 18.37 9.73 -5.40
N ILE A 301 17.47 9.12 -6.17
CA ILE A 301 16.67 7.98 -5.72
C ILE A 301 17.58 6.80 -5.35
N GLY A 302 18.57 6.46 -6.19
CA GLY A 302 19.50 5.38 -5.91
C GLY A 302 20.36 5.60 -4.67
N ASP A 303 20.81 6.84 -4.45
CA ASP A 303 21.60 7.22 -3.28
C ASP A 303 20.75 7.13 -2.01
N ALA A 304 19.50 7.62 -2.04
CA ALA A 304 18.55 7.47 -0.93
C ALA A 304 18.23 6.00 -0.62
N VAL A 305 18.08 5.15 -1.65
CA VAL A 305 17.89 3.70 -1.49
C VAL A 305 19.09 3.08 -0.78
N LYS A 306 20.31 3.31 -1.27
CA LYS A 306 21.55 2.78 -0.69
C LYS A 306 21.77 3.25 0.75
N ALA A 307 21.50 4.52 1.02
CA ALA A 307 21.66 5.13 2.34
C ALA A 307 20.53 4.77 3.32
N LYS A 308 19.48 4.07 2.88
CA LYS A 308 18.26 3.83 3.68
C LYS A 308 17.66 5.10 4.29
N SER A 309 17.80 6.22 3.58
CA SER A 309 17.40 7.55 4.07
C SER A 309 15.90 7.82 3.86
N ALA A 310 15.40 8.88 4.51
CA ALA A 310 14.14 9.50 4.13
C ALA A 310 14.43 10.80 3.38
N GLU A 311 14.10 10.86 2.09
CA GLU A 311 14.39 12.00 1.23
C GLU A 311 13.23 12.31 0.30
N PHE A 312 12.89 13.60 0.16
CA PHE A 312 11.96 14.05 -0.86
C PHE A 312 12.73 14.51 -2.09
N ILE A 313 12.55 13.81 -3.19
CA ILE A 313 13.27 14.06 -4.43
C ILE A 313 12.66 15.26 -5.14
N ASP A 314 13.25 16.43 -4.98
CA ASP A 314 12.86 17.65 -5.71
C ASP A 314 14.00 18.27 -6.53
N LYS A 315 13.63 19.28 -7.31
CA LYS A 315 14.55 20.01 -8.20
C LYS A 315 15.51 20.92 -7.44
N ASN A 316 15.19 21.28 -6.19
CA ASN A 316 15.83 22.39 -5.50
C ASN A 316 16.99 21.98 -4.61
N ASP A 317 17.31 20.68 -4.48
CA ASP A 317 18.51 20.30 -3.73
C ASP A 317 19.78 20.62 -4.55
N PRO A 318 20.54 21.66 -4.14
CA PRO A 318 21.76 22.07 -4.79
C PRO A 318 22.91 21.29 -4.15
N HIS A 319 23.22 20.14 -4.74
CA HIS A 319 24.50 19.50 -4.53
C HIS A 319 25.27 19.52 -5.84
#